data_AF-A0A117SVY0-F1
#
_entry.id   AF-A0A117SVY0-F1
#
_cell.length_a   1.000
_cell.length_b   1.000
_cell.length_c   1.000
_cell.angle_alpha   90.00
_cell.angle_beta   90.00
_cell.angle_gamma   90.00
#
_symmetry.space_group_name_H-M   'P 1'
#
loop_
_entity.id
_entity.type
_entity.pdbx_description
1 polymer ?
#
loop_
_entity_poly.entity_id
_entity_poly.type
_entity_poly.pdbx_seq_one_letter_code
_entity_poly.pdbx_strand_id
1 'polypeptide(L)'
;MNIRQCIVAMLLKALKVSNLDRLGALCFIIDNLGSFDAFNWSMEGDLPISSEFIDVIEEMARMGSVKVNGSSIALISEDIPDCGWLLERVKSVVDEVLAKYGHMELTELMDEAAFLYQDKE
;
A
#
# COMPACT_ATOMS: atom_id res chain seq x y z
N MET A 1 -3.29 15.03 -8.96
CA MET A 1 -2.48 14.64 -7.79
C MET A 1 -3.11 13.39 -7.21
N ASN A 2 -2.45 12.23 -7.35
CA ASN A 2 -3.06 10.95 -6.98
C ASN A 2 -2.24 10.31 -5.84
N ILE A 3 -2.63 10.62 -4.60
CA ILE A 3 -1.94 10.10 -3.40
C ILE A 3 -1.99 8.58 -3.31
N ARG A 4 -3.10 7.96 -3.76
CA ARG A 4 -3.28 6.51 -3.78
C ARG A 4 -2.22 5.83 -4.64
N GLN A 5 -2.08 6.27 -5.89
CA GLN A 5 -1.04 5.78 -6.80
C GLN A 5 0.38 6.07 -6.27
N CYS A 6 0.58 7.22 -5.60
CA CYS A 6 1.87 7.58 -5.00
C CYS A 6 2.29 6.62 -3.89
N ILE A 7 1.38 6.31 -2.96
CA ILE A 7 1.59 5.33 -1.87
C ILE A 7 1.97 3.97 -2.47
N VAL A 8 1.14 3.46 -3.38
CA VAL A 8 1.33 2.14 -4.00
C VAL A 8 2.64 2.08 -4.79
N ALA A 9 2.95 3.10 -5.58
CA ALA A 9 4.18 3.15 -6.37
C ALA A 9 5.44 3.20 -5.48
N MET A 10 5.43 3.99 -4.41
CA MET A 10 6.58 4.06 -3.50
C MET A 10 6.79 2.76 -2.74
N LEU A 11 5.70 2.14 -2.29
CA LEU A 11 5.74 0.83 -1.65
C LEU A 11 6.31 -0.24 -2.60
N LEU A 12 5.81 -0.32 -3.84
CA LEU A 12 6.31 -1.26 -4.84
C LEU A 12 7.76 -0.98 -5.26
N LYS A 13 8.16 0.30 -5.34
CA LYS A 13 9.55 0.69 -5.66
C LYS A 13 10.54 0.15 -4.63
N ALA A 14 10.15 0.17 -3.35
CA ALA A 14 10.96 -0.34 -2.26
C ALA A 14 10.92 -1.87 -2.15
N LEU A 15 9.74 -2.49 -2.27
CA LEU A 15 9.58 -3.95 -2.18
C LEU A 15 10.10 -4.70 -3.41
N LYS A 16 10.22 -4.03 -4.57
CA LYS A 16 10.49 -4.59 -5.91
C LYS A 16 9.39 -5.50 -6.45
N VAL A 17 8.95 -6.48 -5.66
CA VAL A 17 7.86 -7.41 -5.97
C VAL A 17 7.08 -7.69 -4.69
N SER A 18 5.75 -7.70 -4.77
CA SER A 18 4.89 -8.12 -3.67
C SER A 18 3.71 -8.94 -4.19
N ASN A 19 3.04 -9.68 -3.31
CA ASN A 19 1.69 -10.16 -3.60
C ASN A 19 0.63 -9.13 -3.18
N LEU A 20 -0.61 -9.32 -3.63
CA LEU A 20 -1.71 -8.39 -3.41
C LEU A 20 -2.04 -8.22 -1.93
N ASP A 21 -2.11 -9.32 -1.16
CA ASP A 21 -2.49 -9.28 0.26
C ASP A 21 -1.45 -8.56 1.11
N ARG A 22 -0.16 -8.88 0.91
CA ARG A 22 0.96 -8.19 1.58
C ARG A 22 0.99 -6.72 1.20
N LEU A 23 0.78 -6.41 -0.09
CA LEU A 23 0.77 -5.05 -0.57
C LEU A 23 -0.40 -4.27 0.04
N GLY A 24 -1.58 -4.90 0.13
CA GLY A 24 -2.78 -4.34 0.77
C GLY A 24 -2.57 -4.07 2.25
N ALA A 25 -2.03 -5.03 3.00
CA ALA A 25 -1.74 -4.88 4.42
C ALA A 25 -0.76 -3.75 4.70
N LEU A 26 0.36 -3.68 3.97
CA LEU A 26 1.32 -2.59 4.11
C LEU A 26 0.74 -1.24 3.69
N CYS A 27 -0.06 -1.22 2.61
CA CYS A 27 -0.73 -0.01 2.14
C CYS A 27 -1.75 0.50 3.18
N PHE A 28 -2.50 -0.39 3.82
CA PHE A 28 -3.40 -0.06 4.93
C PHE A 28 -2.63 0.58 6.09
N ILE A 29 -1.53 -0.04 6.53
CA ILE A 29 -0.71 0.48 7.64
C ILE A 29 -0.17 1.87 7.29
N ILE A 30 0.33 2.08 6.07
CA ILE A 30 0.81 3.40 5.59
C ILE A 30 -0.32 4.43 5.60
N ASP A 31 -1.50 4.08 5.09
CA ASP A 31 -2.64 4.98 5.03
C ASP A 31 -3.10 5.40 6.44
N ASN A 32 -3.07 4.45 7.38
CA ASN A 32 -3.47 4.62 8.77
C ASN A 32 -2.44 5.46 9.56
N LEU A 33 -1.19 5.02 9.65
CA LEU A 33 -0.12 5.73 10.37
C LEU A 33 0.19 7.09 9.74
N GLY A 34 0.08 7.19 8.43
CA GLY A 34 0.22 8.43 7.70
C GLY A 34 -0.96 9.38 7.85
N SER A 35 -2.11 8.93 8.36
CA SER A 35 -3.39 9.67 8.40
C SER A 35 -3.69 10.35 7.06
N PHE A 36 -3.55 9.57 5.97
CA PHE A 36 -3.77 10.07 4.61
C PHE A 36 -5.25 9.99 4.21
N ASP A 37 -6.02 9.09 4.84
CA ASP A 37 -7.41 8.78 4.52
C ASP A 37 -7.59 8.57 3.01
N ALA A 38 -6.60 7.91 2.41
CA ALA A 38 -6.52 7.73 0.97
C ALA A 38 -7.51 6.67 0.51
N PHE A 39 -7.75 5.61 1.30
CA PHE A 39 -8.65 4.53 0.94
C PHE A 39 -9.70 4.26 2.01
N ASN A 40 -10.88 3.86 1.57
CA ASN A 40 -11.91 3.30 2.44
C ASN A 40 -11.60 1.83 2.70
N TRP A 41 -11.09 1.55 3.90
CA TRP A 41 -10.75 0.20 4.35
C TRP A 41 -11.86 -0.43 5.18
N SER A 42 -12.07 -1.72 4.97
CA SER A 42 -12.82 -2.60 5.86
C SER A 42 -11.99 -3.85 6.15
N MET A 43 -12.43 -4.65 7.12
CA MET A 43 -11.76 -5.89 7.49
C MET A 43 -12.62 -7.10 7.12
N GLU A 44 -12.02 -8.10 6.47
CA GLU A 44 -12.60 -9.43 6.30
C GLU A 44 -11.78 -10.43 7.13
N GLY A 45 -12.25 -10.68 8.35
CA GLY A 45 -11.38 -11.26 9.39
C GLY A 45 -10.26 -10.28 9.75
N ASP A 46 -9.01 -10.73 9.64
CA ASP A 46 -7.82 -9.89 9.91
C ASP A 46 -7.21 -9.29 8.62
N LEU A 47 -7.84 -9.51 7.45
CA LEU A 47 -7.34 -8.98 6.19
C LEU A 47 -7.95 -7.61 5.89
N PRO A 48 -7.14 -6.54 5.74
CA PRO A 48 -7.64 -5.25 5.27
C PRO A 48 -7.98 -5.33 3.78
N ILE A 49 -9.20 -4.93 3.45
CA ILE A 49 -9.73 -4.91 2.08
C ILE A 49 -10.20 -3.50 1.72
N SER A 50 -9.94 -3.10 0.48
CA SER A 50 -10.46 -1.86 -0.08
C SER A 50 -10.63 -2.00 -1.59
N SER A 51 -11.84 -1.78 -2.11
CA SER A 51 -12.08 -1.78 -3.56
C SER A 51 -11.28 -0.69 -4.27
N GLU A 52 -11.10 0.46 -3.61
CA GLU A 52 -10.34 1.58 -4.17
C GLU A 52 -8.85 1.26 -4.32
N PHE A 53 -8.31 0.43 -3.43
CA PHE A 53 -6.94 -0.08 -3.56
C PHE A 53 -6.82 -0.99 -4.78
N ILE A 54 -7.78 -1.91 -4.97
CA ILE A 54 -7.81 -2.80 -6.14
C ILE A 54 -7.92 -1.99 -7.44
N ASP A 55 -8.85 -1.03 -7.48
CA ASP A 55 -9.04 -0.15 -8.64
C ASP A 55 -7.75 0.59 -9.03
N VAL A 56 -6.96 1.03 -8.04
CA VAL A 56 -5.67 1.70 -8.27
C VAL A 56 -4.64 0.74 -8.86
N ILE A 57 -4.55 -0.50 -8.38
CA ILE A 57 -3.67 -1.51 -8.97
C ILE A 57 -4.06 -1.80 -10.42
N GLU A 58 -5.35 -1.96 -10.70
CA GLU A 58 -5.86 -2.21 -12.05
C GLU A 58 -5.64 -1.02 -13.00
N GLU A 59 -5.83 0.21 -12.51
CA GLU A 59 -5.55 1.43 -13.26
C GLU A 59 -4.05 1.54 -13.59
N MET A 60 -3.19 1.35 -12.59
CA MET A 60 -1.74 1.35 -12.78
C MET A 60 -1.29 0.25 -13.76
N ALA A 61 -1.95 -0.92 -13.76
CA ALA A 61 -1.66 -2.00 -14.70
C ALA A 61 -2.07 -1.61 -16.13
N ARG A 62 -3.26 -1.01 -16.29
CA ARG A 62 -3.78 -0.52 -17.58
C ARG A 62 -2.92 0.59 -18.17
N MET A 63 -2.35 1.44 -17.32
CA MET A 63 -1.41 2.50 -17.72
C MET A 63 0.00 1.97 -18.01
N GLY A 64 0.29 0.69 -17.74
CA GLY A 64 1.62 0.10 -17.91
C GLY A 64 2.62 0.52 -16.83
N SER A 65 2.16 1.05 -15.69
CA SER A 65 2.99 1.42 -14.55
C SER A 65 3.34 0.22 -13.66
N VAL A 66 2.44 -0.77 -13.56
CA VAL A 66 2.70 -2.04 -12.84
C VAL A 66 2.46 -3.24 -13.74
N LYS A 67 3.17 -4.33 -13.45
CA LYS A 67 2.97 -5.64 -14.04
C LYS A 67 2.35 -6.55 -13.00
N VAL A 68 1.22 -7.17 -13.35
CA VAL A 68 0.59 -8.22 -12.56
C VAL A 68 0.83 -9.56 -13.26
N ASN A 69 1.40 -10.53 -12.55
CA ASN A 69 1.64 -11.88 -13.07
C ASN A 69 1.28 -12.92 -12.00
N GLY A 70 0.15 -13.61 -12.19
CA GLY A 70 -0.41 -14.49 -11.16
C GLY A 70 -0.68 -13.69 -9.89
N SER A 71 -0.08 -14.11 -8.77
CA SER A 71 -0.20 -13.42 -7.49
C SER A 71 0.83 -12.31 -7.27
N SER A 72 1.77 -12.08 -8.20
CA SER A 72 2.83 -11.09 -8.04
C SER A 72 2.54 -9.77 -8.75
N ILE A 73 2.86 -8.67 -8.08
CA ILE A 73 2.75 -7.29 -8.55
C ILE A 73 4.13 -6.64 -8.44
N ALA A 74 4.56 -6.01 -9.52
CA ALA A 74 5.83 -5.29 -9.57
C ALA A 74 5.68 -3.98 -10.34
N LEU A 75 6.45 -2.98 -9.95
CA LEU A 75 6.51 -1.70 -10.66
C LEU A 75 7.32 -1.86 -11.96
N ILE A 76 6.83 -1.33 -13.07
CA ILE A 76 7.50 -1.40 -14.39
C ILE A 76 8.44 -0.21 -14.58
N SER A 77 8.00 1.00 -14.20
CA SER A 77 8.81 2.23 -14.25
C SER A 77 9.17 2.69 -12.85
N GLU A 78 10.40 3.17 -12.63
CA GLU A 78 10.77 3.78 -11.34
C GLU A 78 10.17 5.18 -11.12
N ASP A 79 9.41 5.68 -12.09
CA ASP A 79 8.69 6.94 -12.02
C ASP A 79 7.56 6.85 -10.99
N ILE A 80 7.70 7.61 -9.91
CA ILE A 80 6.66 7.73 -8.88
C ILE A 80 5.65 8.79 -9.35
N PRO A 81 4.34 8.47 -9.37
CA PRO A 81 3.29 9.44 -9.68
C PRO A 81 3.37 10.68 -8.79
N ASP A 82 3.13 11.86 -9.37
CA ASP A 82 3.21 13.13 -8.65
C ASP A 82 2.05 13.26 -7.63
N CYS A 83 2.40 13.20 -6.35
CA CYS A 83 1.53 13.53 -5.22
C CYS A 83 1.82 14.91 -4.58
N GLY A 84 2.51 15.80 -5.31
CA GLY A 84 2.72 17.20 -4.96
C GLY A 84 3.44 17.38 -3.62
N TRP A 85 2.96 18.33 -2.82
CA TRP A 85 3.55 18.67 -1.51
C TRP A 85 3.50 17.53 -0.48
N LEU A 86 2.73 16.47 -0.74
CA LEU A 86 2.64 15.30 0.14
C LEU A 86 3.75 14.27 -0.12
N LEU A 87 4.52 14.38 -1.22
CA LEU A 87 5.50 13.39 -1.62
C LEU A 87 6.49 13.02 -0.50
N GLU A 88 7.11 14.02 0.13
CA GLU A 88 8.08 13.78 1.22
C GLU A 88 7.43 13.13 2.44
N ARG A 89 6.18 13.48 2.74
CA ARG A 89 5.43 12.86 3.86
C ARG A 89 5.12 11.40 3.54
N VAL A 90 4.59 11.11 2.36
CA VAL A 90 4.29 9.72 1.95
C VAL A 90 5.57 8.90 1.95
N LYS A 91 6.67 9.44 1.44
CA LYS A 91 7.98 8.76 1.44
C LYS A 91 8.45 8.44 2.85
N SER A 92 8.40 9.42 3.76
CA SER A 92 8.81 9.23 5.16
C SER A 92 8.00 8.13 5.85
N VAL A 93 6.67 8.10 5.64
CA VAL A 93 5.80 7.08 6.25
C VAL A 93 6.05 5.71 5.63
N VAL A 94 6.24 5.62 4.31
CA VAL A 94 6.60 4.37 3.63
C VAL A 94 7.92 3.81 4.18
N ASP A 95 8.95 4.65 4.31
CA ASP A 95 10.26 4.25 4.84
C ASP A 95 10.15 3.76 6.30
N GLU A 96 9.37 4.44 7.14
CA GLU A 96 9.10 4.03 8.53
C GLU A 96 8.35 2.69 8.59
N VAL A 97 7.29 2.53 7.81
CA VAL A 97 6.51 1.29 7.76
C VAL A 97 7.36 0.14 7.28
N LEU A 98 8.18 0.33 6.25
CA LEU A 98 9.04 -0.74 5.75
C LEU A 98 10.16 -1.10 6.73
N ALA A 99 10.72 -0.12 7.45
CA ALA A 99 11.69 -0.40 8.49
C ALA A 99 11.10 -1.24 9.63
N LYS A 100 9.85 -0.95 10.03
CA LYS A 100 9.19 -1.62 11.16
C LYS A 100 8.50 -2.94 10.78
N TYR A 101 7.82 -2.98 9.64
CA TYR A 101 6.91 -4.06 9.25
C TYR A 101 7.33 -4.79 7.97
N GLY A 102 8.24 -4.21 7.17
CA GLY A 102 8.60 -4.74 5.85
C GLY A 102 9.25 -6.13 5.86
N HIS A 103 9.74 -6.59 7.02
CA HIS A 103 10.33 -7.92 7.20
C HIS A 103 9.36 -8.96 7.80
N MET A 104 8.18 -8.54 8.25
CA MET A 104 7.20 -9.43 8.89
C MET A 104 6.55 -10.36 7.87
N GLU A 105 6.10 -11.53 8.32
CA GLU A 105 5.29 -12.44 7.53
C GLU A 105 3.86 -11.90 7.35
N LEU A 106 3.11 -12.40 6.36
CA LEU A 106 1.77 -11.89 6.06
C LEU A 106 0.82 -12.00 7.26
N THR A 107 0.89 -13.09 8.03
CA THR A 107 0.04 -13.29 9.20
C THR A 107 0.30 -12.23 10.29
N GLU A 108 1.57 -11.89 10.53
CA GLU A 108 1.95 -10.85 11.50
C GLU A 108 1.49 -9.46 11.03
N LEU A 109 1.58 -9.19 9.72
CA LEU A 109 1.06 -7.96 9.12
C LEU A 109 -0.46 -7.83 9.27
N MET A 110 -1.19 -8.95 9.15
CA MET A 110 -2.64 -8.98 9.33
C MET A 110 -3.02 -8.73 10.79
N ASP A 111 -2.32 -9.34 11.74
CA ASP A 111 -2.53 -9.09 13.18
C ASP A 111 -2.33 -7.61 13.54
N GLU A 112 -1.27 -6.99 13.02
CA GLU A 112 -1.03 -5.54 13.21
C GLU A 112 -2.11 -4.69 12.53
N ALA A 113 -2.53 -5.07 11.32
CA ALA A 113 -3.58 -4.35 10.61
C ALA A 113 -4.91 -4.39 11.37
N ALA A 114 -5.27 -5.55 11.92
CA ALA A 114 -6.45 -5.71 12.75
C ALA A 114 -6.37 -4.88 14.04
N PHE A 115 -5.21 -4.85 14.70
CA PHE A 115 -4.98 -4.00 15.87
C PHE A 115 -5.18 -2.51 15.54
N LEU A 116 -4.58 -2.02 14.45
CA LEU A 116 -4.71 -0.63 14.01
C LEU A 116 -6.10 -0.24 13.52
N TYR A 117 -6.93 -1.21 13.12
CA TYR A 117 -8.32 -0.97 12.74
C TYR A 117 -9.21 -0.78 13.97
N GLN A 118 -9.02 -1.59 15.02
CA GLN A 118 -9.79 -1.51 16.27
C GLN A 118 -9.59 -0.18 17.00
N ASP A 119 -8.40 0.41 16.94
CA ASP A 119 -8.11 1.72 17.54
C ASP A 119 -8.87 2.89 16.87
N LYS A 120 -9.54 2.65 15.72
CA LYS A 120 -10.34 3.66 15.00
C LYS A 120 -11.84 3.64 15.30
N GLU A 121 -12.37 2.58 15.91
CA GLU A 121 -13.78 2.47 16.33
C GLU A 121 -14.02 3.04 17.73
#